data_AF-A0A7Z9Y1W4-F1
#
_entry.id   AF-A0A7Z9Y1W4-F1
#
_cell.length_a   1.000
_cell.length_b   1.000
_cell.length_c   1.000
_cell.angle_alpha   90.00
_cell.angle_beta   90.00
_cell.angle_gamma   90.00
#
_symmetry.space_group_name_H-M   'P 1'
#
loop_
_entity.id
_entity.type
_entity.pdbx_description
1 polymer ?
#
loop_
_entity_poly.entity_id
_entity_poly.type
_entity_poly.pdbx_seq_one_letter_code
_entity_poly.pdbx_strand_id
1 'polypeptide(L)'
;MSLENNSPQRRKERGEINFGEKISALSASLRLNKIVLPLFLFVLLTGCASVSPVVKIGLVAPFEGENRAVGYDVIYAARLAVREINEAGGIGGYRVALAALDDGGDPELARQTAVSLAIDPAVVAVLGHWQEETTAVAQPIYAQNNLPFIPMGESPFGPADPAAYPSDFLEEYQAVSPFEETAGPYAGSTYDAFQLLWQALEESEQTYGRIDRETVAKSLDGLQ
;
A
#
# COMPACT_ATOMS: atom_id res chain seq x y z
N MET A 1 74.98 35.97 67.06
CA MET A 1 75.55 36.90 66.06
C MET A 1 74.49 37.08 64.98
N SER A 2 73.94 38.30 64.88
CA SER A 2 73.15 38.89 63.76
C SER A 2 71.75 38.29 63.49
N LEU A 3 70.62 39.02 63.66
CA LEU A 3 70.04 40.12 62.83
C LEU A 3 69.77 39.63 61.38
N GLU A 4 68.64 39.81 60.67
CA GLU A 4 67.40 40.56 60.82
C GLU A 4 66.44 40.17 59.65
N ASN A 5 65.13 40.44 59.82
CA ASN A 5 64.17 40.88 58.79
C ASN A 5 63.46 39.92 57.80
N ASN A 6 62.12 39.82 57.90
CA ASN A 6 61.14 40.58 57.08
C ASN A 6 59.82 39.82 56.73
N SER A 7 58.78 40.01 57.58
CA SER A 7 57.35 40.33 57.29
C SER A 7 56.45 39.43 56.37
N PRO A 8 55.11 39.66 56.25
CA PRO A 8 54.11 39.21 57.23
C PRO A 8 52.78 38.63 56.64
N GLN A 9 51.93 38.07 57.52
CA GLN A 9 50.45 38.00 57.46
C GLN A 9 49.73 37.22 56.32
N ARG A 10 48.91 36.23 56.70
CA ARG A 10 47.60 36.01 56.06
C ARG A 10 46.49 35.99 57.10
N ARG A 11 45.71 37.07 57.11
CA ARG A 11 44.42 37.19 57.78
C ARG A 11 43.32 36.50 56.95
N LYS A 12 42.32 36.02 57.68
CA LYS A 12 40.98 35.59 57.28
C LYS A 12 40.39 36.40 56.12
N GLU A 13 39.63 35.72 55.27
CA GLU A 13 38.30 36.19 54.83
C GLU A 13 37.51 35.01 54.28
N ARG A 14 36.50 34.58 55.05
CA ARG A 14 35.49 33.61 54.63
C ARG A 14 34.36 34.46 54.05
N GLY A 15 34.36 34.63 52.72
CA GLY A 15 33.33 35.39 52.02
C GLY A 15 31.97 34.72 52.19
N GLU A 16 31.04 35.42 52.83
CA GLU A 16 29.64 35.06 52.87
C GLU A 16 29.06 35.13 51.46
N ILE A 17 28.43 34.04 51.04
CA ILE A 17 27.80 33.93 49.73
C ILE A 17 26.45 34.64 49.83
N ASN A 18 26.35 35.84 49.26
CA ASN A 18 25.13 36.64 49.31
C ASN A 18 24.05 36.00 48.41
N PHE A 19 23.09 35.34 49.05
CA PHE A 19 22.01 34.58 48.40
C PHE A 19 20.99 35.48 47.69
N GLY A 20 20.97 36.79 47.97
CA GLY A 20 20.01 37.75 47.40
C GLY A 20 20.24 38.04 45.91
N GLU A 21 21.49 38.00 45.44
CA GLU A 21 21.84 38.36 44.06
C GLU A 21 21.43 37.27 43.04
N LYS A 22 21.46 35.99 43.45
CA LYS A 22 21.05 34.87 42.59
C LYS A 22 19.54 34.79 42.34
N ILE A 23 18.71 35.34 43.25
CA ILE A 23 17.25 35.31 43.12
C ILE A 23 16.78 36.29 42.03
N SER A 24 17.50 37.40 41.81
CA SER A 24 17.16 38.37 40.76
C SER A 24 17.40 37.85 39.34
N ALA A 25 18.41 36.99 39.14
CA ALA A 25 18.75 36.42 37.83
C ALA A 25 17.77 35.31 37.38
N LEU A 26 16.99 34.73 38.31
CA LEU A 26 16.08 33.62 38.02
C LEU A 26 14.70 34.06 37.48
N SER A 27 14.32 35.34 37.65
CA SER A 27 13.02 35.85 37.18
C SER A 27 13.03 36.35 35.73
N ALA A 28 14.22 36.54 35.14
CA ALA A 28 14.38 37.05 33.77
C ALA A 28 14.30 35.95 32.69
N SER A 29 14.60 34.69 33.02
CA SER A 29 14.58 33.57 32.07
C SER A 29 13.20 32.92 31.89
N LEU A 30 12.20 33.30 32.70
CA LEU A 30 10.86 32.69 32.70
C LEU A 30 9.83 33.43 31.82
N ARG A 31 10.22 34.40 31.00
CA ARG A 31 9.29 35.12 30.11
C ARG A 31 9.13 34.49 28.71
N LEU A 32 10.00 33.55 28.32
CA LEU A 32 9.92 32.86 27.01
C LEU A 32 9.10 31.55 27.05
N ASN A 33 8.71 31.09 28.24
CA ASN A 33 8.11 29.76 28.45
C ASN A 33 6.59 29.67 28.22
N LYS A 34 5.91 30.81 27.97
CA LYS A 34 4.45 30.86 27.76
C LYS A 34 4.01 30.57 26.32
N ILE A 35 4.93 30.59 25.36
CA ILE A 35 4.66 30.32 23.94
C ILE A 35 5.13 28.93 23.53
N VAL A 36 6.21 28.42 24.14
CA VAL A 36 6.77 27.10 23.82
C VAL A 36 5.83 25.96 24.21
N LEU A 37 5.14 26.07 25.36
CA LEU A 37 4.20 25.04 25.83
C LEU A 37 2.93 24.88 24.97
N PRO A 38 2.20 25.96 24.57
CA PRO A 38 1.07 25.82 23.65
C PRO A 38 1.51 25.45 22.22
N LEU A 39 2.70 25.86 21.78
CA LEU A 39 3.24 25.46 20.46
C LEU A 39 3.60 23.97 20.43
N PHE A 40 4.19 23.43 21.50
CA PHE A 40 4.49 22.00 21.64
C PHE A 40 3.20 21.17 21.74
N LEU A 41 2.16 21.69 22.41
CA LEU A 41 0.84 21.06 22.47
C LEU A 41 0.11 21.11 21.11
N PHE A 42 0.28 22.17 20.33
CA PHE A 42 -0.29 22.29 18.98
C PHE A 42 0.34 21.31 17.98
N VAL A 43 1.66 21.07 18.09
CA VAL A 43 2.39 20.05 17.30
C VAL A 43 1.96 18.62 17.66
N LEU A 44 1.58 18.37 18.91
CA LEU A 44 1.10 17.06 19.36
C LEU A 44 -0.32 16.73 18.85
N LEU A 45 -1.16 17.72 18.53
CA LEU A 45 -2.51 17.49 17.98
C LEU A 45 -2.53 17.28 16.46
N THR A 46 -1.46 17.63 15.73
CA THR A 46 -1.37 17.43 14.27
C THR A 46 -0.99 15.99 13.86
N GLY A 47 -0.89 15.05 14.80
CA GLY A 47 -0.35 13.70 14.58
C GLY A 47 -1.35 12.56 14.32
N CYS A 48 -2.66 12.81 14.23
CA CYS A 48 -3.60 11.77 13.81
C CYS A 48 -3.61 11.63 12.28
N ALA A 49 -2.59 10.97 11.73
CA ALA A 49 -2.68 10.43 10.37
C ALA A 49 -3.72 9.30 10.40
N SER A 50 -4.88 9.52 9.77
CA SER A 50 -5.85 8.47 9.53
C SER A 50 -5.19 7.40 8.67
N VAL A 51 -5.14 6.16 9.15
CA VAL A 51 -4.67 5.02 8.34
C VAL A 51 -5.67 4.86 7.20
N SER A 52 -5.20 4.98 5.96
CA SER A 52 -6.03 4.75 4.79
C SER A 52 -6.64 3.34 4.85
N PRO A 53 -7.96 3.20 4.64
CA PRO A 53 -8.59 1.88 4.54
C PRO A 53 -7.97 1.08 3.39
N VAL A 54 -7.99 -0.26 3.49
CA VAL A 54 -7.42 -1.15 2.47
C VAL A 54 -8.54 -1.93 1.81
N VAL A 55 -8.56 -1.94 0.47
CA VAL A 55 -9.34 -2.88 -0.33
C VAL A 55 -8.42 -3.92 -0.96
N LYS A 56 -8.88 -5.16 -1.06
CA LYS A 56 -8.13 -6.26 -1.66
C LYS A 56 -8.72 -6.60 -3.02
N ILE A 57 -7.82 -6.88 -3.97
CA ILE A 57 -8.16 -7.49 -5.25
C ILE A 57 -7.64 -8.91 -5.26
N GLY A 58 -8.52 -9.87 -5.54
CA GLY A 58 -8.13 -11.25 -5.78
C GLY A 58 -7.43 -11.37 -7.12
N LEU A 59 -6.29 -12.06 -7.15
CA LEU A 59 -5.64 -12.48 -8.39
C LEU A 59 -5.50 -14.00 -8.35
N VAL A 60 -6.14 -14.70 -9.27
CA VAL A 60 -6.12 -16.17 -9.29
C VAL A 60 -5.57 -16.69 -10.60
N ALA A 61 -4.39 -17.31 -10.55
CA ALA A 61 -3.68 -17.85 -11.70
C ALA A 61 -2.93 -19.14 -11.29
N PRO A 62 -2.53 -19.99 -12.25
CA PRO A 62 -1.63 -21.10 -11.97
C PRO A 62 -0.23 -20.54 -11.67
N PHE A 63 0.11 -20.37 -10.39
CA PHE A 63 1.43 -19.97 -9.92
C PHE A 63 2.36 -21.18 -9.74
N GLU A 64 1.79 -22.37 -9.64
CA GLU A 64 2.51 -23.64 -9.57
C GLU A 64 2.14 -24.56 -10.75
N GLY A 65 2.87 -25.68 -10.88
CA GLY A 65 2.58 -26.71 -11.88
C GLY A 65 3.07 -26.39 -13.31
N GLU A 66 2.38 -26.98 -14.29
CA GLU A 66 2.76 -26.92 -15.71
C GLU A 66 2.51 -25.53 -16.32
N ASN A 67 1.46 -24.83 -15.86
CA ASN A 67 1.05 -23.53 -16.39
C ASN A 67 1.64 -22.33 -15.62
N ARG A 68 2.64 -22.55 -14.75
CA ARG A 68 3.24 -21.51 -13.89
C ARG A 68 3.81 -20.29 -14.62
N ALA A 69 4.13 -20.42 -15.91
CA ALA A 69 4.59 -19.32 -16.74
C ALA A 69 3.53 -18.20 -16.83
N VAL A 70 2.24 -18.57 -16.90
CA VAL A 70 1.13 -17.61 -16.80
C VAL A 70 1.18 -16.89 -15.46
N GLY A 71 1.36 -17.64 -14.36
CA GLY A 71 1.50 -17.07 -13.03
C GLY A 71 2.60 -16.00 -12.92
N TYR A 72 3.76 -16.22 -13.55
CA TYR A 72 4.84 -15.23 -13.56
C TYR A 72 4.49 -13.98 -14.36
N ASP A 73 3.91 -14.13 -15.55
CA ASP A 73 3.49 -13.00 -16.39
C ASP A 73 2.58 -12.04 -15.60
N VAL A 74 1.59 -12.63 -14.93
CA VAL A 74 0.45 -11.89 -14.39
C VAL A 74 0.71 -11.34 -12.99
N ILE A 75 1.53 -12.00 -12.16
CA ILE A 75 1.82 -11.51 -10.80
C ILE A 75 2.64 -10.21 -10.84
N TYR A 76 3.58 -10.08 -11.79
CA TYR A 76 4.38 -8.88 -11.92
C TYR A 76 3.57 -7.73 -12.54
N ALA A 77 2.74 -8.00 -13.55
CA ALA A 77 1.81 -7.01 -14.09
C ALA A 77 0.85 -6.48 -13.01
N ALA A 78 0.30 -7.38 -12.19
CA ALA A 78 -0.56 -7.01 -11.06
C ALA A 78 0.17 -6.16 -10.03
N ARG A 79 1.41 -6.54 -9.68
CA ARG A 79 2.24 -5.78 -8.74
C ARG A 79 2.56 -4.39 -9.26
N LEU A 80 2.85 -4.26 -10.55
CA LEU A 80 3.07 -2.97 -11.18
C LEU A 80 1.83 -2.08 -11.05
N ALA A 81 0.67 -2.56 -11.52
CA ALA A 81 -0.57 -1.80 -11.47
C ALA A 81 -0.95 -1.39 -10.03
N VAL A 82 -0.76 -2.29 -9.06
CA VAL A 82 -1.00 -2.00 -7.65
C VAL A 82 0.04 -1.06 -7.05
N ARG A 83 1.31 -1.11 -7.48
CA ARG A 83 2.35 -0.16 -7.04
C ARG A 83 2.00 1.24 -7.52
N GLU A 84 1.74 1.40 -8.81
CA GLU A 84 1.47 2.71 -9.42
C GLU A 84 0.26 3.39 -8.82
N ILE A 85 -0.88 2.69 -8.71
CA ILE A 85 -2.10 3.31 -8.17
C ILE A 85 -1.91 3.74 -6.72
N ASN A 86 -1.13 2.97 -5.97
CA ASN A 86 -0.81 3.28 -4.61
C ASN A 86 0.20 4.44 -4.50
N GLU A 87 1.21 4.51 -5.37
CA GLU A 87 2.14 5.65 -5.41
C GLU A 87 1.43 6.94 -5.83
N ALA A 88 0.38 6.84 -6.65
CA ALA A 88 -0.52 7.93 -6.99
C ALA A 88 -1.48 8.36 -5.85
N GLY A 89 -1.40 7.72 -4.68
CA GLY A 89 -2.20 8.05 -3.49
C GLY A 89 -3.33 7.08 -3.18
N GLY A 90 -3.50 6.02 -3.97
CA GLY A 90 -4.61 5.08 -3.86
C GLY A 90 -5.89 5.57 -4.54
N ILE A 91 -7.01 4.88 -4.29
CA ILE A 91 -8.29 5.17 -4.95
C ILE A 91 -9.27 5.70 -3.90
N GLY A 92 -9.69 6.95 -4.01
CA GLY A 92 -10.68 7.52 -3.07
C GLY A 92 -10.26 7.46 -1.60
N GLY A 93 -8.95 7.57 -1.34
CA GLY A 93 -8.36 7.42 0.00
C GLY A 93 -8.10 5.98 0.45
N TYR A 94 -8.49 4.97 -0.34
CA TYR A 94 -8.20 3.57 -0.09
C TYR A 94 -6.84 3.15 -0.66
N ARG A 95 -6.09 2.36 0.10
CA ARG A 95 -4.95 1.58 -0.38
C ARG A 95 -5.44 0.31 -1.04
N VAL A 96 -4.73 -0.13 -2.07
CA VAL A 96 -5.01 -1.40 -2.76
C VAL A 96 -3.99 -2.45 -2.33
N ALA A 97 -4.47 -3.66 -2.05
CA ALA A 97 -3.63 -4.83 -1.78
C ALA A 97 -4.02 -5.99 -2.70
N LEU A 98 -3.05 -6.86 -3.02
CA LEU A 98 -3.31 -8.10 -3.75
C LEU A 98 -3.54 -9.27 -2.80
N ALA A 99 -4.58 -10.04 -3.06
CA ALA A 99 -4.78 -11.39 -2.54
C ALA A 99 -4.53 -12.38 -3.70
N ALA A 100 -3.26 -12.71 -3.94
CA ALA A 100 -2.86 -13.63 -4.99
C ALA A 100 -2.96 -15.08 -4.48
N LEU A 101 -3.73 -15.92 -5.18
CA LEU A 101 -3.94 -17.33 -4.82
C LEU A 101 -3.72 -18.22 -6.04
N ASP A 102 -3.07 -19.36 -5.80
CA ASP A 102 -2.85 -20.38 -6.82
C ASP A 102 -4.12 -21.21 -7.03
N ASP A 103 -4.40 -21.55 -8.28
CA ASP A 103 -5.37 -22.59 -8.63
C ASP A 103 -4.74 -23.82 -9.27
N GLY A 104 -3.41 -23.81 -9.53
CA GLY A 104 -2.68 -24.88 -10.17
C GLY A 104 -3.17 -25.26 -11.58
N GLY A 105 -4.12 -24.50 -12.13
CA GLY A 105 -4.88 -24.90 -13.29
C GLY A 105 -5.87 -26.06 -13.06
N ASP A 106 -6.19 -26.36 -11.81
CA ASP A 106 -7.04 -27.48 -11.41
C ASP A 106 -8.44 -26.97 -11.00
N PRO A 107 -9.55 -27.52 -11.54
CA PRO A 107 -10.89 -27.07 -11.21
C PRO A 107 -11.27 -27.23 -9.72
N GLU A 108 -10.79 -28.26 -9.04
CA GLU A 108 -11.14 -28.45 -7.62
C GLU A 108 -10.41 -27.45 -6.73
N LEU A 109 -9.13 -27.17 -7.01
CA LEU A 109 -8.40 -26.10 -6.31
C LEU A 109 -8.97 -24.71 -6.66
N ALA A 110 -9.33 -24.45 -7.93
CA ALA A 110 -10.00 -23.22 -8.34
C ALA A 110 -11.29 -22.97 -7.55
N ARG A 111 -12.11 -24.01 -7.36
CA ARG A 111 -13.33 -23.96 -6.53
C ARG A 111 -13.01 -23.58 -5.09
N GLN A 112 -11.96 -24.14 -4.49
CA GLN A 112 -11.55 -23.84 -3.11
C GLN A 112 -11.02 -22.41 -2.98
N THR A 113 -10.19 -21.98 -3.93
CA THR A 113 -9.65 -20.62 -4.01
C THR A 113 -10.77 -19.58 -4.14
N ALA A 114 -11.78 -19.85 -4.98
CA ALA A 114 -12.95 -18.99 -5.13
C ALA A 114 -13.74 -18.84 -3.83
N VAL A 115 -13.95 -19.94 -3.09
CA VAL A 115 -14.58 -19.89 -1.76
C VAL A 115 -13.73 -19.06 -0.79
N SER A 116 -12.40 -19.24 -0.79
CA SER A 116 -11.49 -18.51 0.09
C SER A 116 -11.53 -17.00 -0.14
N LEU A 117 -11.63 -16.55 -1.39
CA LEU A 117 -11.77 -15.12 -1.71
C LEU A 117 -13.16 -14.60 -1.36
N ALA A 118 -14.21 -15.39 -1.61
CA ALA A 118 -15.59 -15.01 -1.35
C ALA A 118 -15.86 -14.74 0.14
N ILE A 119 -15.19 -15.46 1.06
CA ILE A 119 -15.35 -15.27 2.51
C ILE A 119 -14.59 -14.05 3.08
N ASP A 120 -13.61 -13.49 2.37
CA ASP A 120 -12.88 -12.30 2.82
C ASP A 120 -13.64 -11.03 2.40
N PRO A 121 -14.30 -10.30 3.33
CA PRO A 121 -15.08 -9.12 2.98
C PRO A 121 -14.22 -7.95 2.46
N ALA A 122 -12.89 -7.98 2.68
CA ALA A 122 -11.99 -6.96 2.13
C ALA A 122 -11.71 -7.19 0.63
N VAL A 123 -11.99 -8.39 0.09
CA VAL A 123 -11.88 -8.66 -1.35
C VAL A 123 -13.10 -8.12 -2.05
N VAL A 124 -12.90 -7.09 -2.88
CA VAL A 124 -13.98 -6.34 -3.56
C VAL A 124 -14.12 -6.68 -5.04
N ALA A 125 -13.10 -7.30 -5.63
CA ALA A 125 -13.15 -7.85 -6.99
C ALA A 125 -12.09 -8.95 -7.14
N VAL A 126 -12.26 -9.81 -8.14
CA VAL A 126 -11.31 -10.85 -8.52
C VAL A 126 -10.99 -10.74 -10.00
N LEU A 127 -9.70 -10.76 -10.33
CA LEU A 127 -9.20 -11.02 -11.67
C LEU A 127 -8.71 -12.46 -11.73
N GLY A 128 -9.11 -13.17 -12.77
CA GLY A 128 -8.48 -14.43 -13.11
C GLY A 128 -9.43 -15.57 -13.33
N HIS A 129 -8.91 -16.72 -12.91
CA HIS A 129 -8.92 -17.96 -13.66
C HIS A 129 -8.56 -17.77 -15.14
N TRP A 130 -7.62 -18.59 -15.60
CA TRP A 130 -7.02 -18.48 -16.94
C TRP A 130 -7.42 -19.62 -17.88
N GLN A 131 -7.97 -20.71 -17.33
CA GLN A 131 -8.45 -21.85 -18.10
C GLN A 131 -9.97 -21.95 -17.99
N GLU A 132 -10.63 -22.33 -19.09
CA GLU A 132 -12.09 -22.43 -19.18
C GLU A 132 -12.67 -23.27 -18.03
N GLU A 133 -12.05 -24.41 -17.72
CA GLU A 133 -12.52 -25.34 -16.69
C GLU A 133 -12.41 -24.75 -15.28
N THR A 134 -11.35 -23.98 -15.00
CA THR A 134 -11.17 -23.28 -13.72
C THR A 134 -12.15 -22.10 -13.58
N THR A 135 -12.37 -21.35 -14.66
CA THR A 135 -13.32 -20.24 -14.70
C THR A 135 -14.75 -20.73 -14.50
N ALA A 136 -15.13 -21.82 -15.17
CA ALA A 136 -16.48 -22.37 -15.14
C ALA A 136 -16.95 -22.80 -13.73
N VAL A 137 -16.03 -23.33 -12.92
CA VAL A 137 -16.35 -23.76 -11.54
C VAL A 137 -16.29 -22.62 -10.53
N ALA A 138 -15.47 -21.59 -10.76
CA ALA A 138 -15.30 -20.47 -9.85
C ALA A 138 -16.35 -19.37 -10.03
N GLN A 139 -16.70 -19.03 -11.28
CA GLN A 139 -17.66 -17.99 -11.61
C GLN A 139 -19.00 -18.07 -10.83
N PRO A 140 -19.68 -19.24 -10.71
CA PRO A 140 -20.93 -19.31 -9.95
C PRO A 140 -20.75 -19.04 -8.46
N ILE A 141 -19.55 -19.27 -7.89
CA ILE A 141 -19.26 -18.98 -6.48
C ILE A 141 -19.12 -17.48 -6.27
N TYR A 142 -18.39 -16.78 -7.15
CA TYR A 142 -18.28 -15.32 -7.10
C TYR A 142 -19.65 -14.65 -7.27
N ALA A 143 -20.44 -15.09 -8.24
CA ALA A 143 -21.79 -14.58 -8.48
C ALA A 143 -22.72 -14.77 -7.25
N GLN A 144 -22.72 -15.95 -6.61
CA GLN A 144 -23.53 -16.20 -5.41
C GLN A 144 -23.15 -15.32 -4.21
N ASN A 145 -21.90 -14.84 -4.16
CA ASN A 145 -21.38 -14.01 -3.08
C ASN A 145 -21.31 -12.51 -3.44
N ASN A 146 -21.96 -12.13 -4.56
CA ASN A 146 -21.90 -10.80 -5.15
C ASN A 146 -20.47 -10.28 -5.27
N LEU A 147 -19.49 -11.14 -5.55
CA LEU A 147 -18.09 -10.73 -5.70
C LEU A 147 -17.82 -10.47 -7.19
N PRO A 148 -17.59 -9.21 -7.60
CA PRO A 148 -17.23 -8.89 -8.97
C PRO A 148 -16.05 -9.72 -9.47
N PHE A 149 -16.15 -10.18 -10.71
CA PHE A 149 -15.21 -11.11 -11.31
C PHE A 149 -14.92 -10.75 -12.76
N ILE A 150 -13.64 -10.60 -13.09
CA ILE A 150 -13.14 -10.40 -14.45
C ILE A 150 -12.41 -11.68 -14.87
N PRO A 151 -13.02 -12.49 -15.77
CA PRO A 151 -12.37 -13.69 -16.29
C PRO A 151 -11.18 -13.32 -17.17
N MET A 152 -10.11 -14.11 -17.10
CA MET A 152 -8.87 -13.88 -17.84
C MET A 152 -8.58 -15.06 -18.79
N GLY A 153 -7.56 -14.93 -19.63
CA GLY A 153 -7.11 -16.01 -20.53
C GLY A 153 -7.78 -15.99 -21.90
N GLU A 154 -8.90 -15.29 -22.05
CA GLU A 154 -9.64 -15.10 -23.30
C GLU A 154 -9.99 -13.64 -23.56
N SER A 155 -10.51 -13.34 -24.76
CA SER A 155 -10.91 -11.98 -25.15
C SER A 155 -11.91 -11.35 -24.17
N PRO A 156 -11.72 -10.08 -23.75
CA PRO A 156 -10.70 -9.14 -24.25
C PRO A 156 -9.32 -9.27 -23.57
N PHE A 157 -9.19 -10.05 -22.50
CA PHE A 157 -7.98 -10.18 -21.69
C PHE A 157 -7.20 -11.48 -21.97
N GLY A 158 -7.08 -11.80 -23.26
CA GLY A 158 -6.35 -12.97 -23.75
C GLY A 158 -4.84 -12.73 -23.85
N PRO A 159 -4.09 -13.69 -24.41
CA PRO A 159 -2.68 -13.48 -24.70
C PRO A 159 -2.50 -12.41 -25.79
N ALA A 160 -1.52 -11.54 -25.60
CA ALA A 160 -1.07 -10.54 -26.56
C ALA A 160 0.35 -10.86 -27.06
N ASP A 161 0.77 -10.22 -28.15
CA ASP A 161 2.16 -10.31 -28.63
C ASP A 161 3.09 -9.48 -27.72
N PRO A 162 4.03 -10.08 -26.98
CA PRO A 162 4.96 -9.32 -26.14
C PRO A 162 5.81 -8.32 -26.90
N ALA A 163 6.07 -8.55 -28.19
CA ALA A 163 6.82 -7.61 -29.03
C ALA A 163 6.05 -6.32 -29.32
N ALA A 164 4.73 -6.33 -29.11
CA ALA A 164 3.87 -5.16 -29.29
C ALA A 164 3.74 -4.31 -28.01
N TYR A 165 4.33 -4.74 -26.89
CA TYR A 165 4.23 -4.00 -25.63
C TYR A 165 4.97 -2.65 -25.69
N PRO A 166 4.35 -1.58 -25.16
CA PRO A 166 5.01 -0.28 -25.03
C PRO A 166 6.32 -0.38 -24.23
N SER A 167 7.35 0.38 -24.64
CA SER A 167 8.68 0.28 -24.02
C SER A 167 8.70 0.76 -22.56
N ASP A 168 7.88 1.75 -22.24
CA ASP A 168 7.68 2.26 -20.87
C ASP A 168 7.05 1.19 -19.97
N PHE A 169 6.04 0.47 -20.47
CA PHE A 169 5.48 -0.67 -19.75
C PHE A 169 6.55 -1.74 -19.47
N LEU A 170 7.37 -2.09 -20.47
CA LEU A 170 8.43 -3.09 -20.30
C LEU A 170 9.48 -2.68 -19.25
N GLU A 171 9.87 -1.41 -19.23
CA GLU A 171 10.81 -0.87 -18.25
C GLU A 171 10.24 -0.96 -16.81
N GLU A 172 9.00 -0.53 -16.62
CA GLU A 172 8.33 -0.57 -15.33
C GLU A 172 8.02 -1.98 -14.84
N TYR A 173 7.66 -2.87 -15.77
CA TYR A 173 7.46 -4.29 -15.51
C TYR A 173 8.77 -4.94 -15.03
N GLN A 174 9.89 -4.64 -15.71
CA GLN A 174 11.19 -5.15 -15.28
C GLN A 174 11.59 -4.61 -13.90
N ALA A 175 11.16 -3.40 -13.53
CA ALA A 175 11.41 -2.84 -12.20
C ALA A 175 10.61 -3.53 -11.06
N VAL A 176 9.55 -4.30 -11.37
CA VAL A 176 8.83 -5.15 -10.38
C VAL A 176 9.18 -6.63 -10.46
N SER A 177 9.90 -7.06 -11.50
CA SER A 177 10.24 -8.47 -11.71
C SER A 177 11.64 -8.81 -11.17
N PRO A 178 11.85 -9.99 -10.58
CA PRO A 178 13.17 -10.46 -10.21
C PRO A 178 13.91 -11.02 -11.45
N PHE A 179 15.24 -11.07 -11.39
CA PHE A 179 16.10 -11.84 -12.32
C PHE A 179 15.94 -11.59 -13.83
N GLU A 180 15.62 -10.36 -14.26
CA GLU A 180 15.44 -10.01 -15.69
C GLU A 180 14.30 -10.81 -16.38
N GLU A 181 13.28 -11.21 -15.63
CA GLU A 181 12.06 -11.79 -16.22
C GLU A 181 11.41 -10.80 -17.19
N THR A 182 11.19 -11.25 -18.43
CA THR A 182 10.55 -10.48 -19.48
C THR A 182 9.05 -10.67 -19.44
N ALA A 183 8.28 -9.60 -19.70
CA ALA A 183 6.84 -9.67 -19.83
C ALA A 183 6.42 -10.70 -20.91
N GLY A 184 5.73 -11.77 -20.51
CA GLY A 184 5.14 -12.73 -21.44
C GLY A 184 3.74 -12.33 -21.92
N PRO A 185 3.08 -13.20 -22.71
CA PRO A 185 1.85 -12.86 -23.44
C PRO A 185 0.67 -12.39 -22.58
N TYR A 186 0.64 -12.73 -21.29
CA TYR A 186 -0.46 -12.35 -20.39
C TYR A 186 -0.17 -11.11 -19.54
N ALA A 187 1.03 -10.55 -19.61
CA ALA A 187 1.42 -9.41 -18.79
C ALA A 187 0.61 -8.15 -19.14
N GLY A 188 0.55 -7.80 -20.43
CA GLY A 188 -0.17 -6.62 -20.90
C GLY A 188 -1.67 -6.70 -20.63
N SER A 189 -2.32 -7.82 -20.96
CA SER A 189 -3.76 -7.98 -20.73
C SER A 189 -4.14 -8.00 -19.25
N THR A 190 -3.26 -8.52 -18.38
CA THR A 190 -3.44 -8.41 -16.93
C THR A 190 -3.36 -6.97 -16.47
N TYR A 191 -2.35 -6.23 -16.94
CA TYR A 191 -2.21 -4.82 -16.61
C TYR A 191 -3.45 -4.02 -17.05
N ASP A 192 -3.92 -4.23 -18.28
CA ASP A 192 -5.12 -3.57 -18.82
C ASP A 192 -6.39 -3.92 -18.02
N ALA A 193 -6.54 -5.18 -17.60
CA ALA A 193 -7.65 -5.60 -16.75
C ALA A 193 -7.63 -4.88 -15.38
N PHE A 194 -6.44 -4.65 -14.81
CA PHE A 194 -6.29 -3.84 -13.61
C PHE A 194 -6.65 -2.37 -13.86
N GLN A 195 -6.27 -1.78 -15.01
CA GLN A 195 -6.65 -0.41 -15.34
C GLN A 195 -8.17 -0.24 -15.49
N LEU A 196 -8.86 -1.24 -16.09
CA LEU A 196 -10.32 -1.28 -16.11
C LEU A 196 -10.91 -1.33 -14.69
N LEU A 197 -10.35 -2.19 -13.84
CA LEU A 197 -10.81 -2.30 -12.46
C LEU A 197 -10.56 -1.00 -11.67
N TRP A 198 -9.45 -0.29 -11.93
CA TRP A 198 -9.15 0.98 -11.26
C TRP A 198 -10.21 2.02 -11.60
N GLN A 199 -10.60 2.12 -12.87
CA GLN A 199 -11.70 2.97 -13.31
C GLN A 199 -13.02 2.61 -12.59
N ALA A 200 -13.33 1.32 -12.45
CA ALA A 200 -14.55 0.91 -11.74
C ALA A 200 -14.52 1.25 -10.24
N LEU A 201 -13.36 1.12 -9.58
CA LEU A 201 -13.18 1.49 -8.18
C LEU A 201 -13.26 3.00 -7.97
N GLU A 202 -12.69 3.78 -8.89
CA GLU A 202 -12.79 5.24 -8.91
C GLU A 202 -14.24 5.68 -9.11
N GLU A 203 -14.95 5.12 -10.11
CA GLU A 203 -16.36 5.43 -10.35
C GLU A 203 -17.22 5.02 -9.14
N SER A 204 -16.92 3.88 -8.53
CA SER A 204 -17.58 3.42 -7.31
C SER A 204 -17.46 4.46 -6.19
N GLU A 205 -16.25 4.96 -5.94
CA GLU A 205 -16.03 5.97 -4.90
C GLU A 205 -16.67 7.31 -5.25
N GLN A 206 -16.50 7.78 -6.49
CA GLN A 206 -17.05 9.07 -6.93
C GLN A 206 -18.58 9.09 -6.93
N THR A 207 -19.22 7.97 -7.30
CA THR A 207 -20.68 7.88 -7.44
C THR A 207 -21.36 7.53 -6.11
N TYR A 208 -20.76 6.64 -5.33
CA TYR A 208 -21.41 6.07 -4.13
C TYR A 208 -20.73 6.44 -2.81
N GLY A 209 -19.59 7.13 -2.84
CA GLY A 209 -18.81 7.56 -1.68
C GLY A 209 -18.14 6.42 -0.91
N ARG A 210 -18.04 5.22 -1.51
CA ARG A 210 -17.47 4.03 -0.89
C ARG A 210 -17.02 3.02 -1.94
N ILE A 211 -16.17 2.11 -1.52
CA ILE A 211 -15.75 0.96 -2.31
C ILE A 211 -16.17 -0.31 -1.58
N ASP A 212 -17.15 -1.02 -2.14
CA ASP A 212 -17.56 -2.36 -1.74
C ASP A 212 -17.96 -3.18 -2.96
N ARG A 213 -18.25 -4.46 -2.75
CA ARG A 213 -18.59 -5.39 -3.84
C ARG A 213 -19.79 -4.95 -4.68
N GLU A 214 -20.81 -4.34 -4.06
CA GLU A 214 -22.03 -3.92 -4.75
C GLU A 214 -21.74 -2.72 -5.66
N THR A 215 -21.03 -1.72 -5.14
CA THR A 215 -20.71 -0.51 -5.89
C THR A 215 -19.72 -0.79 -7.01
N VAL A 216 -18.72 -1.65 -6.77
CA VAL A 216 -17.77 -2.09 -7.79
C VAL A 216 -18.46 -2.91 -8.89
N ALA A 217 -19.41 -3.79 -8.56
CA ALA A 217 -20.18 -4.54 -9.57
C ALA A 217 -20.92 -3.58 -10.52
N LYS A 218 -21.63 -2.59 -9.95
CA LYS A 218 -22.40 -1.62 -10.73
C LYS A 218 -21.52 -0.77 -11.65
N SER A 219 -20.34 -0.36 -11.17
CA SER A 219 -19.40 0.41 -11.96
C SER A 219 -18.74 -0.42 -13.06
N LEU A 220 -18.40 -1.70 -12.80
CA LEU A 220 -17.90 -2.59 -13.85
C LEU A 220 -18.92 -2.84 -14.95
N ASP A 221 -20.19 -3.07 -14.60
CA ASP A 221 -21.28 -3.27 -15.58
C ASP A 221 -21.50 -2.03 -16.48
N GLY A 222 -21.15 -0.83 -16.01
CA GLY A 222 -21.24 0.41 -16.78
C GLY A 222 -20.10 0.62 -17.79
N LEU A 223 -19.01 -0.13 -17.65
CA LEU A 223 -17.79 -0.01 -18.47
C LEU A 223 -17.68 -1.09 -19.55
N GLN A 224 -18.52 -2.13 -19.50
CA GLN A 224 -18.58 -3.24 -20.46
C GLN A 224 -19.64 -3.00 -21.55
#